data_AF-A0A962KFX7-F1
#
_entry.id   AF-A0A962KFX7-F1
#
_cell.length_a   1.000
_cell.length_b   1.000
_cell.length_c   1.000
_cell.angle_alpha   90.00
_cell.angle_beta   90.00
_cell.angle_gamma   90.00
#
_symmetry.space_group_name_H-M   'P 1'
#
loop_
_entity.id
_entity.type
_entity.pdbx_description
1 polymer ?
#
loop_
_entity_poly.entity_id
_entity_poly.type
_entity_poly.pdbx_seq_one_letter_code
_entity_poly.pdbx_strand_id
1 'polypeptide(L)'
;GVPTTIWKWTALNYSFPRFLDSGRLHARLDWAGQGKMYVTPKISGNSDLTQGRYDIFNARLAYNDIPVGDGTLSIAAWVRNLTDEQYKIGGWEIDAGDPAAGGIGRTAISQYGEPRTYGVDLRYNFGTLR
;
A
#
# COMPACT_ATOMS: atom_id res chain seq x y z
N GLY A 1 27.90 -0.10 10.81
CA GLY A 1 27.20 1.09 10.29
C GLY A 1 25.72 0.94 10.58
N VAL A 2 25.12 1.95 11.20
CA VAL A 2 23.66 1.98 11.42
C VAL A 2 23.00 2.09 10.04
N PRO A 3 22.13 1.14 9.64
CA PRO A 3 21.41 1.24 8.38
C PRO A 3 20.40 2.37 8.51
N THR A 4 20.51 3.39 7.67
CA THR A 4 19.57 4.50 7.62
C THR A 4 18.28 4.02 6.94
N THR A 5 17.22 3.87 7.72
CA THR A 5 15.87 3.67 7.17
C THR A 5 15.44 4.95 6.47
N ILE A 6 15.42 4.94 5.13
CA ILE A 6 14.99 6.07 4.32
C ILE A 6 13.65 5.71 3.68
N TRP A 7 12.63 6.50 4.02
CA TRP A 7 11.33 6.48 3.37
C TRP A 7 11.29 7.55 2.28
N LYS A 8 10.75 7.19 1.11
CA LYS A 8 10.46 8.14 0.04
C LYS A 8 9.02 7.94 -0.43
N TRP A 9 8.31 9.05 -0.62
CA TRP A 9 6.93 9.07 -1.09
C TRP A 9 6.84 10.02 -2.28
N THR A 10 6.09 9.64 -3.32
CA THR A 10 5.80 10.53 -4.45
C THR A 10 4.40 10.22 -4.95
N ALA A 11 3.62 11.25 -5.23
CA ALA A 11 2.28 11.12 -5.79
C ALA A 11 2.18 11.89 -7.10
N LEU A 12 1.68 11.23 -8.14
CA LEU A 12 1.34 11.82 -9.42
C LEU A 12 -0.20 11.87 -9.55
N ASN A 13 -0.73 13.06 -9.82
CA ASN A 13 -2.15 13.27 -10.04
C ASN A 13 -2.35 13.95 -11.38
N TYR A 14 -3.30 13.44 -12.17
CA TYR A 14 -3.66 14.05 -13.44
C TYR A 14 -5.18 14.09 -13.61
N SER A 15 -5.69 15.22 -14.08
CA SER A 15 -7.11 15.44 -14.35
C SER A 15 -7.30 15.70 -15.84
N PHE A 16 -8.07 14.85 -16.52
CA PHE A 16 -8.42 15.02 -17.92
C PHE A 16 -9.67 15.92 -18.01
N PRO A 17 -9.55 17.14 -18.54
CA PRO A 17 -10.65 18.11 -18.53
C PRO A 17 -11.82 17.74 -19.47
N ARG A 18 -11.59 16.92 -20.50
CA ARG A 18 -12.62 16.39 -21.42
C ARG A 18 -12.24 15.00 -21.89
N PHE A 19 -12.69 13.98 -21.17
CA PHE A 19 -12.57 12.58 -21.62
C PHE A 19 -13.77 12.19 -22.49
N LEU A 20 -14.96 12.65 -22.10
CA LEU A 20 -16.20 12.67 -22.88
C LEU A 20 -16.84 14.07 -22.69
N ASP A 21 -17.89 14.39 -23.46
CA ASP A 21 -18.64 15.64 -23.28
C ASP A 21 -19.40 15.69 -21.94
N SER A 22 -19.51 14.57 -21.24
CA SER A 22 -20.01 14.47 -19.87
C SER A 22 -18.86 14.30 -18.87
N GLY A 23 -19.00 14.86 -17.68
CA GLY A 23 -18.13 14.58 -16.53
C GLY A 23 -16.65 14.96 -16.65
N ARG A 24 -15.86 14.52 -15.66
CA ARG A 24 -14.40 14.71 -15.60
C ARG A 24 -13.70 13.42 -15.20
N LEU A 25 -12.67 13.02 -15.95
CA LEU A 25 -11.86 11.85 -15.65
C LEU A 25 -10.61 12.26 -14.86
N HIS A 26 -10.33 11.56 -13.77
CA HIS A 26 -9.16 11.77 -12.92
C HIS A 26 -8.38 10.47 -12.78
N ALA A 27 -7.08 10.54 -13.01
CA ALA A 27 -6.15 9.44 -12.77
C ALA A 27 -5.15 9.83 -11.68
N ARG A 28 -4.86 8.89 -10.79
CA ARG A 28 -3.88 9.06 -9.71
C ARG A 28 -3.01 7.81 -9.62
N LEU A 29 -1.72 8.04 -9.45
CA LEU A 29 -0.72 7.02 -9.15
C LEU A 29 0.13 7.49 -7.97
N ASP A 30 0.16 6.71 -6.90
CA ASP A 30 0.99 6.94 -5.72
C ASP A 30 2.10 5.90 -5.66
N TRP A 31 3.33 6.33 -5.36
CA TRP A 31 4.49 5.48 -5.13
C TRP A 31 5.09 5.73 -3.74
N ALA A 32 5.45 4.64 -3.07
CA ALA A 32 6.13 4.62 -1.80
C ALA A 32 7.31 3.65 -1.85
N GLY A 33 8.52 4.13 -1.61
CA GLY A 33 9.72 3.31 -1.56
C GLY A 33 10.30 3.28 -0.14
N GLN A 34 10.70 2.09 0.31
CA GLN A 34 11.44 1.93 1.57
C GLN A 34 12.78 1.24 1.33
N GLY A 35 13.85 1.86 1.86
CA GLY A 35 15.18 1.25 1.91
C GLY A 35 15.24 0.00 2.80
N LYS A 36 16.40 -0.70 2.78
CA LYS A 36 16.61 -1.89 3.62
C LYS A 36 16.33 -1.58 5.09
N MET A 37 15.52 -2.41 5.73
CA MET A 37 15.21 -2.30 7.15
C MET A 37 15.52 -3.60 7.89
N TYR A 38 15.89 -3.44 9.16
CA TYR A 38 15.94 -4.53 10.13
C TYR A 38 14.64 -4.46 10.92
N VAL A 39 13.88 -5.55 10.89
CA VAL A 39 12.53 -5.56 11.44
C VAL A 39 12.53 -5.74 12.97
N THR A 40 13.69 -6.08 13.56
CA THR A 40 13.89 -6.35 14.99
C THR A 40 15.33 -5.97 15.44
N PRO A 41 15.60 -5.70 16.74
CA PRO A 41 16.96 -5.47 17.23
C PRO A 41 17.86 -6.68 16.93
N LYS A 42 19.05 -6.41 16.39
CA LYS A 42 20.00 -7.46 15.98
C LYS A 42 20.65 -8.09 17.23
N ILE A 43 20.04 -9.12 17.82
CA ILE A 43 20.57 -9.82 19.01
C ILE A 43 21.64 -10.85 18.61
N SER A 44 21.71 -11.23 17.33
CA SER A 44 22.80 -12.05 16.80
C SER A 44 23.11 -11.71 15.35
N GLY A 45 24.27 -12.14 14.83
CA GLY A 45 24.76 -11.86 13.47
C GLY A 45 23.89 -12.36 12.31
N ASN A 46 22.62 -12.69 12.54
CA ASN A 46 21.71 -13.29 11.59
C ASN A 46 21.26 -12.29 10.49
N SER A 47 21.46 -12.68 9.23
CA SER A 47 21.05 -11.94 8.02
C SER A 47 19.58 -12.17 7.63
N ASP A 48 18.91 -13.16 8.24
CA ASP A 48 17.56 -13.62 7.85
C ASP A 48 16.42 -12.67 8.27
N LEU A 49 16.75 -11.65 9.06
CA LEU A 49 15.82 -10.64 9.59
C LEU A 49 15.94 -9.30 8.87
N THR A 50 16.61 -9.31 7.70
CA THR A 50 16.69 -8.16 6.81
C THR A 50 15.57 -8.20 5.79
N GLN A 51 14.90 -7.06 5.62
CA GLN A 51 14.02 -6.84 4.48
C GLN A 51 14.80 -6.08 3.41
N GLY A 52 14.71 -6.57 2.17
CA GLY A 52 15.17 -5.86 0.99
C GLY A 52 14.47 -4.51 0.80
N ARG A 53 15.00 -3.70 -0.11
CA ARG A 53 14.26 -2.52 -0.58
C ARG A 53 12.97 -3.00 -1.23
N TYR A 54 11.86 -2.32 -0.96
CA TYR A 54 10.59 -2.62 -1.61
C TYR A 54 9.90 -1.31 -2.02
N ASP A 55 9.03 -1.43 -3.02
CA ASP A 55 8.33 -0.32 -3.66
C ASP A 55 6.83 -0.67 -3.75
N ILE A 56 5.97 0.20 -3.24
CA ILE A 56 4.51 0.04 -3.26
C ILE A 56 3.91 1.06 -4.20
N PHE A 57 3.04 0.60 -5.09
CA PHE A 57 2.29 1.43 -6.02
C PHE A 57 0.79 1.34 -5.75
N ASN A 58 0.09 2.46 -5.72
CA ASN A 58 -1.37 2.51 -5.65
C ASN A 58 -1.89 3.32 -6.83
N ALA A 59 -3.01 2.90 -7.43
CA ALA A 59 -3.61 3.60 -8.55
C ALA A 59 -5.12 3.78 -8.36
N ARG A 60 -5.63 4.89 -8.90
CA ARG A 60 -7.06 5.19 -8.91
C ARG A 60 -7.45 5.87 -10.22
N LEU A 61 -8.57 5.43 -10.78
CA LEU A 61 -9.23 6.08 -11.91
C LEU A 61 -10.66 6.43 -11.49
N ALA A 62 -11.05 7.70 -11.62
CA ALA A 62 -12.35 8.20 -11.20
C ALA A 62 -12.99 9.03 -12.31
N TYR A 63 -14.25 8.76 -12.61
CA TYR A 63 -15.08 9.53 -13.54
C TYR A 63 -16.20 10.20 -12.73
N ASN A 64 -16.10 11.52 -12.62
CA ASN A 64 -16.91 12.34 -11.73
C ASN A 64 -17.85 13.25 -12.50
N ASP A 65 -18.82 13.83 -11.79
CA ASP A 65 -19.75 14.85 -12.29
C ASP A 65 -20.51 14.41 -13.55
N ILE A 66 -20.82 13.13 -13.64
CA ILE A 66 -21.60 12.57 -14.74
C ILE A 66 -23.06 13.00 -14.51
N PRO A 67 -23.65 13.82 -15.39
CA PRO A 67 -25.06 14.21 -15.24
C PRO A 67 -25.96 12.99 -15.46
N VAL A 68 -26.81 12.67 -14.46
CA VAL A 68 -27.77 11.57 -14.53
C VAL A 68 -29.06 12.03 -13.86
N GLY A 69 -30.15 12.14 -14.63
CA GLY A 69 -31.42 12.66 -14.12
C GLY A 69 -31.30 14.11 -13.64
N ASP A 70 -31.75 14.37 -12.42
CA ASP A 70 -31.63 15.66 -11.73
C ASP A 70 -30.33 15.80 -10.91
N GLY A 71 -29.51 14.74 -10.85
CA GLY A 71 -28.34 14.64 -10.00
C GLY A 71 -27.04 14.42 -10.77
N THR A 72 -26.00 14.04 -10.01
CA THR A 72 -24.68 13.72 -10.54
C THR A 72 -24.18 12.38 -10.00
N LEU A 73 -23.62 11.56 -10.90
CA LEU A 73 -22.99 10.28 -10.58
C LEU A 73 -21.47 10.42 -10.61
N SER A 74 -20.80 9.73 -9.70
CA SER A 74 -19.35 9.55 -9.67
C SER A 74 -19.03 8.08 -9.48
N ILE A 75 -18.13 7.56 -10.31
CA ILE A 75 -17.70 6.17 -10.30
C ILE A 75 -16.17 6.16 -10.23
N ALA A 76 -15.59 5.30 -9.41
CA ALA A 76 -14.15 5.12 -9.37
C ALA A 76 -13.77 3.66 -9.22
N ALA A 77 -12.65 3.28 -9.83
CA ALA A 77 -11.97 2.03 -9.57
C ALA A 77 -10.59 2.33 -8.98
N TRP A 78 -10.14 1.49 -8.05
CA TRP A 78 -8.86 1.65 -7.38
C TRP A 78 -8.19 0.32 -7.11
N VAL A 79 -6.88 0.37 -6.98
CA VAL A 79 -6.01 -0.75 -6.62
C VAL A 79 -4.91 -0.27 -5.69
N ARG A 80 -4.74 -0.96 -4.57
CA ARG A 80 -3.65 -0.79 -3.61
C ARG A 80 -2.66 -1.93 -3.77
N ASN A 81 -1.37 -1.63 -3.63
CA ASN A 81 -0.30 -2.58 -3.90
C ASN A 81 -0.44 -3.21 -5.31
N LEU A 82 -0.48 -2.35 -6.33
CA LEU A 82 -0.71 -2.68 -7.74
C LEU A 82 0.22 -3.77 -8.27
N THR A 83 1.45 -3.84 -7.78
CA THR A 83 2.46 -4.83 -8.18
C THR A 83 2.38 -6.13 -7.39
N ASP A 84 1.51 -6.22 -6.39
CA ASP A 84 1.44 -7.34 -5.42
C ASP A 84 2.79 -7.60 -4.71
N GLU A 85 3.44 -6.52 -4.30
CA GLU A 85 4.69 -6.59 -3.56
C GLU A 85 4.45 -7.23 -2.19
N GLN A 86 5.19 -8.29 -1.87
CA GLN A 86 5.19 -8.88 -0.54
C GLN A 86 6.29 -8.26 0.30
N TYR A 87 5.90 -7.59 1.39
CA TYR A 87 6.82 -6.90 2.27
C TYR A 87 6.42 -7.11 3.72
N LYS A 88 7.39 -7.19 4.63
CA LYS A 88 7.19 -7.23 6.07
C LYS A 88 7.02 -5.81 6.59
N ILE A 89 6.06 -5.64 7.48
CA ILE A 89 5.81 -4.38 8.19
C ILE A 89 6.31 -4.44 9.63
N GLY A 90 6.60 -5.65 10.12
CA GLY A 90 6.97 -5.89 11.50
C GLY A 90 7.44 -7.33 11.72
N GLY A 91 8.04 -7.59 12.87
CA GLY A 91 8.49 -8.92 13.25
C GLY A 91 9.35 -8.93 14.50
N TRP A 92 9.39 -10.06 15.19
CA TRP A 92 10.11 -10.24 16.44
C TRP A 92 10.90 -11.54 16.39
N GLU A 93 12.13 -11.51 16.89
CA GLU A 93 12.90 -12.72 17.19
C GLU A 93 12.67 -13.10 18.66
N ILE A 94 12.42 -14.37 18.91
CA ILE A 94 12.25 -14.94 20.25
C ILE A 94 13.36 -15.98 20.44
N ASP A 95 14.16 -15.82 21.51
CA ASP A 95 15.07 -16.86 21.98
C ASP A 95 14.31 -17.82 22.88
N ALA A 96 14.06 -19.03 22.39
CA ALA A 96 13.27 -20.05 23.08
C ALA A 96 14.17 -21.15 23.68
N GLY A 97 15.37 -20.76 24.12
CA GLY A 97 16.30 -21.59 24.88
C GLY A 97 17.30 -22.33 23.98
N ASP A 98 18.45 -22.64 24.57
CA ASP A 98 19.54 -23.36 23.90
C ASP A 98 19.06 -24.76 23.44
N PRO A 99 19.19 -25.11 22.14
CA PRO A 99 18.90 -26.45 21.64
C PRO A 99 19.63 -27.56 22.40
N ALA A 100 20.84 -27.28 22.92
CA ALA A 100 21.61 -28.24 23.71
C ALA A 100 21.01 -28.49 25.12
N ALA A 101 20.15 -27.58 25.60
CA ALA A 101 19.44 -27.69 26.87
C ALA A 101 17.94 -28.06 26.70
N GLY A 102 17.54 -28.51 25.51
CA GLY A 102 16.15 -28.88 25.21
C GLY A 102 15.24 -27.72 24.79
N GLY A 103 15.81 -26.54 24.52
CA GLY A 103 15.09 -25.43 23.89
C GLY A 103 14.87 -25.67 22.39
N ILE A 104 14.02 -24.84 21.77
CA ILE A 104 13.78 -24.89 20.32
C ILE A 104 14.67 -23.93 19.53
N GLY A 105 15.64 -23.29 20.19
CA GLY A 105 16.52 -22.30 19.58
C GLY A 105 15.84 -20.96 19.32
N ARG A 106 16.38 -20.20 18.36
CA ARG A 106 15.85 -18.89 17.98
C ARG A 106 14.77 -19.03 16.91
N THR A 107 13.64 -18.37 17.11
CA THR A 107 12.52 -18.34 16.16
C THR A 107 12.13 -16.91 15.83
N ALA A 108 11.51 -16.70 14.67
CA ALA A 108 11.08 -15.40 14.21
C ALA A 108 9.61 -15.41 13.81
N ILE A 109 8.88 -14.39 14.27
CA ILE A 109 7.52 -14.09 13.82
C ILE A 109 7.61 -12.88 12.90
N SER A 110 7.01 -12.97 11.70
CA SER A 110 6.96 -11.87 10.72
C SER A 110 5.52 -11.44 10.49
N GLN A 111 5.30 -10.13 10.40
CA GLN A 111 4.04 -9.52 10.00
C GLN A 111 4.20 -8.95 8.59
N TYR A 112 3.26 -9.29 7.71
CA TYR A 112 3.29 -8.86 6.32
C TYR A 112 2.33 -7.70 6.07
N GLY A 113 2.71 -6.83 5.15
CA GLY A 113 1.86 -5.77 4.63
C GLY A 113 0.66 -6.34 3.87
N GLU A 114 -0.28 -5.45 3.56
CA GLU A 114 -1.49 -5.84 2.84
C GLU A 114 -1.13 -6.34 1.42
N PRO A 115 -1.65 -7.50 0.99
CA PRO A 115 -1.48 -7.96 -0.39
C PRO A 115 -2.21 -7.01 -1.36
N ARG A 116 -2.12 -7.27 -2.67
CA ARG A 116 -2.89 -6.50 -3.65
C ARG A 116 -4.38 -6.50 -3.31
N THR A 117 -4.96 -5.31 -3.12
CA THR A 117 -6.41 -5.13 -2.94
C THR A 117 -6.96 -4.15 -3.98
N TYR A 118 -8.22 -4.31 -4.34
CA TYR A 118 -8.89 -3.48 -5.34
C TYR A 118 -10.34 -3.25 -4.94
N GLY A 119 -10.94 -2.20 -5.50
CA GLY A 119 -12.32 -1.87 -5.23
C GLY A 119 -12.90 -0.87 -6.20
N VAL A 120 -14.21 -0.67 -6.04
CA VAL A 120 -15.00 0.26 -6.84
C VAL A 120 -15.84 1.11 -5.89
N ASP A 121 -15.90 2.41 -6.17
CA ASP A 121 -16.75 3.35 -5.44
C ASP A 121 -17.83 3.87 -6.39
N LEU A 122 -19.08 3.90 -5.89
CA LEU A 122 -20.21 4.51 -6.58
C LEU A 122 -20.81 5.58 -5.67
N ARG A 123 -21.01 6.79 -6.20
CA ARG A 123 -21.64 7.89 -5.46
C ARG A 123 -22.62 8.64 -6.35
N TYR A 124 -23.87 8.74 -5.90
CA TYR A 124 -24.87 9.59 -6.53
C TYR A 124 -25.20 10.77 -5.61
N ASN A 125 -25.14 11.99 -6.14
CA ASN A 125 -25.62 13.19 -5.47
C ASN A 125 -26.97 13.57 -6.09
N PHE A 126 -28.03 13.51 -5.27
CA PHE A 126 -29.38 13.87 -5.69
C PHE A 126 -29.49 15.36 -6.01
N GLY A 127 -30.31 15.69 -7.02
CA GLY A 127 -30.69 17.05 -7.32
C GLY A 127 -31.60 17.64 -6.24
N THR A 128 -31.80 18.96 -6.29
CA THR A 128 -32.86 19.58 -5.49
C THR A 128 -34.20 19.27 -6.15
N LEU A 129 -35.03 18.46 -5.51
CA LEU A 129 -36.45 18.34 -5.86
C LEU A 129 -37.07 19.75 -5.80
N ARG A 130 -37.51 20.27 -6.94
CA ARG A 130 -38.35 21.46 -7.01
C ARG A 130 -39.81 21.06 -7.09
#